data_AF-A0A1G2S5Z4-F1
#
_entry.id   AF-A0A1G2S5Z4-F1
#
_cell.length_a   1.000
_cell.length_b   1.000
_cell.length_c   1.000
_cell.angle_alpha   90.00
_cell.angle_beta   90.00
_cell.angle_gamma   90.00
#
_symmetry.space_group_name_H-M   'P 1'
#
loop_
_entity.id
_entity.type
_entity.pdbx_description
1 polymer ?
#
loop_
_entity_poly.entity_id
_entity_poly.type
_entity_poly.pdbx_seq_one_letter_code
_entity_poly.pdbx_strand_id
1 'polypeptide(L)'
;MNNKELREILIKELGIDGLPEEAQDEIVAKLGEVILKSLTVAIFEKLSNGARTEFERISAKGDHAMIQEFLEENVPDLHTLMEEEVRRTLQSLAEKEQSSE
;
A
#
# COMPACT_ATOMS: atom_id res chain seq x y z
N MET A 1 -1.78 -6.09 8.85
CA MET A 1 -1.41 -6.76 7.59
C MET A 1 0.10 -6.86 7.45
N ASN A 2 0.63 -8.05 7.18
CA ASN A 2 2.06 -8.27 6.89
C ASN A 2 2.32 -8.48 5.38
N ASN A 3 3.60 -8.52 4.97
CA ASN A 3 3.99 -8.67 3.55
C ASN A 3 3.47 -9.96 2.89
N LYS A 4 3.33 -11.05 3.67
CA LYS A 4 2.86 -12.34 3.14
C LYS A 4 1.36 -12.30 2.87
N GLU A 5 0.58 -11.75 3.79
CA GLU A 5 -0.86 -11.54 3.64
C GLU A 5 -1.16 -10.62 2.43
N LEU A 6 -0.39 -9.54 2.28
CA LEU A 6 -0.51 -8.65 1.12
C LEU A 6 -0.24 -9.40 -0.19
N ARG A 7 0.84 -10.19 -0.26
CA ARG A 7 1.17 -10.99 -1.44
C ARG A 7 0.03 -11.94 -1.82
N GLU A 8 -0.54 -12.66 -0.86
CA GLU A 8 -1.65 -13.60 -1.10
C GLU A 8 -2.92 -12.89 -1.59
N ILE A 9 -3.24 -11.71 -1.03
CA ILE A 9 -4.35 -10.87 -1.50
C ILE A 9 -4.12 -10.45 -2.95
N LEU A 10 -2.94 -9.92 -3.27
CA LEU A 10 -2.63 -9.46 -4.63
C LEU A 10 -2.72 -10.59 -5.65
N ILE A 11 -2.17 -11.76 -5.34
CA ILE A 11 -2.23 -12.92 -6.24
C ILE A 11 -3.67 -13.34 -6.52
N LYS A 12 -4.49 -13.40 -5.47
CA LYS A 12 -5.89 -13.82 -5.57
C LYS A 12 -6.75 -12.79 -6.31
N GLU A 13 -6.62 -11.52 -5.98
CA GLU A 13 -7.40 -10.43 -6.59
C GLU A 13 -7.05 -10.22 -8.06
N LEU A 14 -5.79 -10.47 -8.44
CA LEU A 14 -5.33 -10.40 -9.83
C LEU A 14 -5.55 -11.70 -10.62
N GLY A 15 -5.93 -12.80 -9.96
CA GLY A 15 -6.11 -14.10 -10.62
C GLY A 15 -4.83 -14.67 -11.25
N ILE A 16 -3.67 -14.41 -10.63
CA ILE A 16 -2.35 -14.80 -11.15
C ILE A 16 -1.74 -16.03 -10.45
N ASP A 17 -2.53 -16.74 -9.64
CA ASP A 17 -2.10 -17.94 -8.90
C ASP A 17 -1.62 -19.08 -9.80
N GLY A 18 -2.05 -19.09 -11.06
CA GLY A 18 -1.59 -20.03 -12.09
C GLY A 18 -0.25 -19.68 -12.75
N LEU A 19 0.30 -18.48 -12.50
CA LEU A 19 1.59 -18.06 -13.09
C LEU A 19 2.78 -18.67 -12.31
N PRO A 20 3.96 -18.81 -12.94
CA PRO A 20 5.20 -19.14 -12.23
C PRO A 20 5.49 -18.14 -11.11
N GLU A 21 6.11 -18.59 -10.02
CA GLU A 21 6.41 -17.77 -8.84
C GLU A 21 7.20 -16.50 -9.19
N GLU A 22 8.18 -16.59 -10.09
CA GLU A 22 8.96 -15.45 -10.57
C GLU A 22 8.09 -14.37 -11.26
N ALA A 23 7.10 -14.80 -12.05
CA ALA A 23 6.16 -13.89 -12.69
C ALA A 23 5.17 -13.29 -11.68
N GLN A 24 4.71 -14.08 -10.70
CA GLN A 24 3.90 -13.56 -9.60
C GLN A 24 4.67 -12.48 -8.82
N ASP A 25 5.93 -12.73 -8.50
CA ASP A 25 6.75 -11.83 -7.71
C ASP A 25 7.07 -10.53 -8.46
N GLU A 26 7.30 -10.58 -9.78
CA GLU A 26 7.48 -9.38 -10.60
C GLU A 26 6.21 -8.50 -10.61
N ILE A 27 5.04 -9.12 -10.79
CA ILE A 27 3.76 -8.40 -10.79
C ILE A 27 3.47 -7.82 -9.40
N VAL A 28 3.64 -8.63 -8.35
CA VAL A 28 3.46 -8.21 -6.96
C VAL A 28 4.40 -7.06 -6.59
N ALA A 29 5.66 -7.08 -7.03
CA ALA A 29 6.61 -5.99 -6.78
C ALA A 29 6.15 -4.68 -7.42
N LYS A 30 5.74 -4.71 -8.70
CA LYS A 30 5.25 -3.53 -9.42
C LYS A 30 3.98 -2.97 -8.78
N LEU A 31 3.03 -3.83 -8.43
CA LEU A 31 1.80 -3.39 -7.76
C LEU A 31 2.05 -2.88 -6.35
N GLY A 32 2.94 -3.53 -5.60
CA GLY A 32 3.32 -3.13 -4.26
C GLY A 32 3.84 -1.70 -4.23
N GLU A 33 4.62 -1.27 -5.23
CA GLU A 33 5.08 0.11 -5.33
C GLU A 33 3.93 1.10 -5.56
N VAL A 34 2.96 0.76 -6.42
CA VAL A 34 1.79 1.61 -6.68
C VAL A 34 0.92 1.75 -5.43
N ILE A 35 0.66 0.64 -4.74
CA ILE A 35 -0.10 0.61 -3.49
C ILE A 35 0.60 1.43 -2.42
N LEU A 36 1.92 1.28 -2.26
CA LEU A 36 2.70 2.04 -1.27
C LEU A 36 2.62 3.55 -1.53
N LYS A 37 2.70 3.98 -2.80
CA LYS A 37 2.54 5.39 -3.17
C LYS A 37 1.13 5.90 -2.84
N SER A 38 0.11 5.12 -3.17
CA SER A 38 -1.29 5.48 -2.90
C SER A 38 -1.57 5.58 -1.40
N LEU A 39 -1.07 4.61 -0.62
CA LEU A 39 -1.12 4.62 0.85
C LEU A 39 -0.43 5.85 1.45
N THR A 40 0.75 6.20 0.92
CA THR A 40 1.48 7.38 1.39
C THR A 40 0.64 8.65 1.21
N VAL A 41 -0.03 8.80 0.05
CA VAL A 41 -0.94 9.93 -0.19
C VAL A 41 -2.12 9.90 0.79
N ALA A 42 -2.79 8.76 0.93
CA ALA A 42 -3.95 8.61 1.82
C ALA A 42 -3.61 8.89 3.29
N ILE A 43 -2.44 8.43 3.75
CA ILE A 43 -1.90 8.74 5.08
C ILE A 43 -1.69 10.25 5.24
N PHE A 44 -1.04 10.90 4.27
CA PHE A 44 -0.79 12.34 4.34
C PHE A 44 -2.10 13.14 4.44
N GLU A 45 -3.16 12.71 3.75
CA GLU A 45 -4.49 13.33 3.86
C GLU A 45 -5.08 13.26 5.28
N LYS A 46 -4.73 12.24 6.06
CA LYS A 46 -5.17 12.09 7.45
C LYS A 46 -4.28 12.84 8.45
N LEU A 47 -3.00 13.02 8.12
CA LEU A 47 -2.05 13.72 8.99
C LEU A 47 -2.27 15.23 8.98
N SER A 48 -2.20 15.84 10.18
CA SER A 48 -2.09 17.29 10.32
C SER A 48 -0.77 17.82 9.72
N ASN A 49 -0.70 19.12 9.43
CA ASN A 49 0.53 19.72 8.88
C ASN A 49 1.76 19.49 9.76
N GLY A 50 1.63 19.56 11.09
CA GLY A 50 2.73 19.28 12.02
C GLY A 50 3.15 17.80 12.00
N ALA A 51 2.16 16.90 11.92
CA ALA A 51 2.40 15.46 11.85
C ALA A 51 3.06 15.05 10.51
N ARG A 52 2.79 15.75 9.40
CA ARG A 52 3.48 15.50 8.12
C ARG A 52 4.99 15.78 8.21
N THR A 53 5.38 16.89 8.84
CA THR A 53 6.81 17.21 9.05
C THR A 53 7.50 16.18 9.96
N GLU A 54 6.79 15.67 10.96
CA GLU A 54 7.27 14.58 11.82
C GLU A 54 7.48 13.29 11.00
N PHE A 55 6.48 12.92 10.21
CA PHE A 55 6.52 11.74 9.35
C PHE A 55 7.71 11.79 8.38
N GLU A 56 7.96 12.91 7.72
CA GLU A 56 9.11 13.09 6.82
C GLU A 56 10.45 12.87 7.55
N ARG A 57 10.57 13.39 8.77
CA ARG A 57 11.80 13.28 9.56
C ARG A 57 12.04 11.86 10.06
N ILE A 58 10.98 11.16 10.48
CA ILE A 58 11.08 9.76 10.91
C ILE A 58 11.40 8.88 9.69
N SER A 59 10.73 9.13 8.56
CA SER A 59 10.95 8.38 7.31
C SER A 59 12.38 8.52 6.78
N ALA A 60 13.00 9.71 6.92
CA ALA A 60 14.38 9.93 6.50
C ALA A 60 15.42 9.08 7.27
N LYS A 61 15.06 8.60 8.47
CA LYS A 61 15.92 7.70 9.27
C LYS A 61 15.81 6.24 8.85
N GLY A 62 14.78 5.88 8.07
CA GLY A 62 14.54 4.50 7.62
C GLY A 62 14.15 3.53 8.75
N ASP A 63 13.73 4.03 9.90
CA ASP A 63 13.32 3.18 11.01
C ASP A 63 11.85 2.79 10.85
N HIS A 64 11.64 1.61 10.27
CA HIS A 64 10.30 1.08 9.99
C HIS A 64 9.45 0.89 11.25
N ALA A 65 10.06 0.60 12.41
CA ALA A 65 9.31 0.43 13.65
C ALA A 65 8.79 1.79 14.14
N MET A 66 9.64 2.81 14.13
CA MET A 66 9.22 4.18 14.48
C MET A 66 8.16 4.74 13.52
N ILE A 67 8.28 4.45 12.21
CA ILE A 67 7.28 4.86 11.22
C ILE A 67 5.93 4.20 11.54
N GLN A 68 5.93 2.90 11.83
CA GLN A 68 4.70 2.17 12.15
C GLN A 68 4.04 2.71 13.42
N GLU A 69 4.81 2.88 14.51
CA GLU A 69 4.30 3.43 15.78
C GLU A 69 3.70 4.82 15.59
N PHE A 70 4.42 5.70 14.88
CA PHE A 70 3.93 7.04 14.56
C PHE A 70 2.59 7.02 13.80
N LEU A 71 2.46 6.14 12.81
CA LEU A 71 1.24 6.03 12.01
C LEU A 71 0.07 5.48 12.83
N GLU A 72 0.31 4.49 13.70
CA GLU A 72 -0.72 3.94 14.58
C GLU A 72 -1.25 5.00 15.57
N GLU A 73 -0.40 5.91 16.03
CA GLU A 73 -0.78 7.00 16.93
C GLU A 73 -1.50 8.16 16.23
N ASN A 74 -1.15 8.45 14.98
CA ASN A 74 -1.59 9.68 14.28
C ASN A 74 -2.62 9.43 13.18
N VAL A 75 -2.83 8.19 12.76
CA VAL A 75 -3.80 7.81 11.73
C VAL A 75 -4.84 6.88 12.35
N PRO A 76 -6.03 7.41 12.71
CA PRO A 76 -7.14 6.59 13.16
C PRO A 76 -7.48 5.52 12.13
N ASP A 77 -7.77 4.31 12.61
CA ASP A 77 -8.15 3.17 11.77
C ASP A 77 -7.14 2.87 10.65
N LEU A 78 -5.83 3.05 10.92
CA LEU A 78 -4.75 2.81 9.95
C LEU A 78 -4.88 1.48 9.21
N HIS A 79 -5.23 0.41 9.93
CA HIS A 79 -5.41 -0.91 9.30
C HIS A 79 -6.56 -0.91 8.28
N THR A 80 -7.69 -0.30 8.61
CA THR A 80 -8.83 -0.20 7.69
C THR A 80 -8.48 0.65 6.48
N LEU A 81 -7.80 1.79 6.70
CA LEU A 81 -7.27 2.61 5.61
C LEU A 81 -6.36 1.80 4.68
N MET A 82 -5.50 0.95 5.24
CA MET A 82 -4.60 0.12 4.45
C MET A 82 -5.35 -0.87 3.56
N GLU A 83 -6.34 -1.58 4.11
CA GLU A 83 -7.15 -2.54 3.36
C GLU A 83 -7.98 -1.87 2.27
N GLU A 84 -8.60 -0.74 2.59
CA GLU A 84 -9.38 0.06 1.64
C GLU A 84 -8.52 0.54 0.48
N GLU A 85 -7.31 1.02 0.78
CA GLU A 85 -6.41 1.55 -0.23
C GLU A 85 -5.86 0.47 -1.16
N VAL A 86 -5.54 -0.71 -0.63
CA VAL A 86 -5.17 -1.88 -1.44
C VAL A 86 -6.30 -2.22 -2.40
N ARG A 87 -7.52 -2.37 -1.90
CA ARG A 87 -8.69 -2.71 -2.72
C ARG A 87 -8.99 -1.63 -3.77
N ARG A 88 -8.93 -0.35 -3.38
CA ARG A 88 -9.14 0.79 -4.27
C ARG A 88 -8.10 0.84 -5.38
N THR A 89 -6.83 0.62 -5.04
CA THR A 89 -5.73 0.63 -6.02
C THR A 89 -5.91 -0.50 -7.03
N LEU A 90 -6.26 -1.71 -6.56
CA LEU A 90 -6.54 -2.86 -7.42
C LEU A 90 -7.70 -2.60 -8.38
N GLN A 91 -8.81 -2.06 -7.88
CA GLN A 91 -9.97 -1.69 -8.71
C GLN A 91 -9.60 -0.64 -9.76
N SER A 92 -8.85 0.40 -9.37
CA SER A 92 -8.42 1.44 -10.31
C SER A 92 -7.52 0.90 -11.42
N LEU A 93 -6.67 -0.08 -11.14
CA LEU A 93 -5.82 -0.71 -12.15
C LEU A 93 -6.65 -1.57 -13.12
N ALA A 94 -7.58 -2.36 -12.60
CA ALA A 94 -8.48 -3.17 -13.43
C ALA A 94 -9.35 -2.30 -14.37
N GLU A 95 -9.86 -1.17 -13.88
CA GLU A 95 -10.67 -0.23 -14.68
C GLU A 95 -9.84 0.49 -15.76
N LYS A 96 -8.57 0.82 -15.48
CA LYS A 96 -7.67 1.46 -16.44
C LYS A 96 -7.31 0.53 -17.60
N GLU A 97 -7.13 -0.76 -17.35
CA GLU A 97 -6.92 -1.74 -18.42
C GLU A 97 -8.16 -1.84 -19.32
N GLN A 98 -9.37 -1.85 -18.76
CA GLN A 98 -10.62 -1.91 -19.51
C GLN A 98 -10.96 -0.62 -20.28
N SER A 99 -10.42 0.52 -19.86
CA SER A 99 -10.65 1.82 -20.52
C SER A 99 -9.61 2.13 -21.61
N SER A 100 -8.62 1.26 -21.79
CA SER A 100 -7.51 1.43 -22.75
C SER A 100 -7.64 0.55 -24.01
N GLU A 101 -8.78 -0.13 -24.18
CA GLU A 101 -9.20 -0.83 -25.41
C GLU A 101 -10.23 0.00 -26.21
#